data_AF-A0A075HYR7-F1
#
_entry.id   AF-A0A075HYR7-F1
#
_cell.length_a   1.000
_cell.length_b   1.000
_cell.length_c   1.000
_cell.angle_alpha   90.00
_cell.angle_beta   90.00
_cell.angle_gamma   90.00
#
_symmetry.space_group_name_H-M   'P 1'
#
loop_
_entity.id
_entity.type
_entity.pdbx_description
1 polymer ?
#
loop_
_entity_poly.entity_id
_entity_poly.type
_entity_poly.pdbx_seq_one_letter_code
_entity_poly.pdbx_strand_id
1 'polypeptide(L)'
;MQAVDNSKSGSSQSVFGLFSLLLPSLMLAPLLFMAFPLRKTEAPKESVPPGAGLGGTVVAGAIGFGVWAIPLAIFSPFLASFWPFIEMFLMFWLAWQGLSLAIHGKVHEIEWISTQIYERLPEAYRNWRHEVEFGRDVLLGHWLAWISWFVMPLLIPQGIGAAASASLTGLLIAPFNLLLHLLVAGGLVLMLRVIAAVGGPFSRMAANFGHEEVPRLWGCLLIGMALWWILWLVMGPVGNTLFS
;
A
#
# COMPACT_ATOMS: atom_id res chain seq x y z
N MET A 1 -15.94 -4.25 -34.76
CA MET A 1 -14.48 -4.31 -35.00
C MET A 1 -13.69 -3.27 -34.20
N GLN A 2 -14.24 -2.12 -33.79
CA GLN A 2 -13.56 -1.16 -32.88
C GLN A 2 -13.26 -1.70 -31.45
N ALA A 3 -14.00 -2.70 -30.98
CA ALA A 3 -13.75 -3.33 -29.66
C ALA A 3 -12.51 -4.24 -29.63
N VAL A 4 -11.99 -4.65 -30.80
CA VAL A 4 -10.82 -5.55 -30.92
C VAL A 4 -9.52 -4.76 -31.15
N ASP A 5 -9.59 -3.51 -31.63
CA ASP A 5 -8.42 -2.65 -31.74
C ASP A 5 -8.06 -1.97 -30.41
N ASN A 6 -9.05 -1.69 -29.56
CA ASN A 6 -8.80 -1.15 -28.21
C ASN A 6 -8.21 -2.19 -27.24
N SER A 7 -8.26 -3.48 -27.55
CA SER A 7 -7.63 -4.53 -26.73
C SER A 7 -6.16 -4.79 -27.11
N LYS A 8 -5.66 -4.19 -28.20
CA LYS A 8 -4.25 -4.28 -28.63
C LYS A 8 -3.38 -3.11 -28.16
N SER A 9 -3.95 -2.02 -27.66
CA SER A 9 -3.19 -0.87 -27.15
C SER A 9 -3.56 -0.53 -25.70
N GLY A 10 -2.71 -0.99 -24.78
CA GLY A 10 -2.53 -0.36 -23.48
C GLY A 10 -3.48 -0.81 -22.38
N SER A 11 -2.91 -1.33 -21.30
CA SER A 11 -3.54 -1.26 -19.98
C SER A 11 -4.03 0.18 -19.78
N SER A 12 -5.36 0.39 -19.74
CA SER A 12 -5.96 1.71 -19.50
C SER A 12 -5.54 2.31 -18.14
N GLN A 13 -4.97 1.50 -17.26
CA GLN A 13 -4.40 1.90 -15.99
C GLN A 13 -2.87 1.86 -16.10
N SER A 14 -2.28 3.03 -16.27
CA SER A 14 -0.82 3.21 -16.28
C SER A 14 -0.27 3.05 -14.87
N VAL A 15 0.96 2.52 -14.73
CA VAL A 15 1.68 2.49 -13.43
C VAL A 15 1.78 3.88 -12.82
N PHE A 16 1.89 4.90 -13.67
CA PHE A 16 1.93 6.31 -13.26
C PHE A 16 0.58 6.81 -12.73
N GLY A 17 -0.50 6.05 -12.87
CA GLY A 17 -1.79 6.32 -12.25
C GLY A 17 -1.69 6.44 -10.73
N LEU A 18 -0.72 5.77 -10.10
CA LEU A 18 -0.46 5.92 -8.66
C LEU A 18 -0.08 7.37 -8.27
N PHE A 19 0.49 8.16 -9.17
CA PHE A 19 0.78 9.58 -8.89
C PHE A 19 -0.49 10.43 -8.75
N SER A 20 -1.63 9.98 -9.30
CA SER A 20 -2.92 10.65 -9.05
C SER A 20 -3.28 10.68 -7.57
N LEU A 21 -2.76 9.73 -6.78
CA LEU A 21 -2.97 9.68 -5.34
C LEU A 21 -2.25 10.80 -4.59
N LEU A 22 -1.25 11.45 -5.20
CA LEU A 22 -0.61 12.64 -4.62
C LEU A 22 -1.49 13.89 -4.69
N LEU A 23 -2.58 13.87 -5.48
CA LEU A 23 -3.56 14.95 -5.47
C LEU A 23 -4.20 15.01 -4.07
N PRO A 24 -4.28 16.21 -3.45
CA PRO A 24 -4.84 16.34 -2.11
C PRO A 24 -6.26 15.79 -2.05
N SER A 25 -6.41 14.60 -1.47
CA SER A 25 -7.70 13.97 -1.20
C SER A 25 -7.81 13.69 0.29
N LEU A 26 -9.04 13.68 0.80
CA LEU A 26 -9.31 13.31 2.20
C LEU A 26 -8.73 11.93 2.55
N MET A 27 -8.62 11.04 1.57
CA MET A 27 -8.03 9.71 1.75
C MET A 27 -6.50 9.72 1.91
N LEU A 28 -5.81 10.76 1.45
CA LEU A 28 -4.34 10.89 1.61
C LEU A 28 -3.95 11.55 2.95
N ALA A 29 -4.87 12.29 3.59
CA ALA A 29 -4.55 12.99 4.84
C ALA A 29 -3.98 12.06 5.95
N PRO A 30 -4.53 10.86 6.21
CA PRO A 30 -3.96 9.91 7.16
C PRO A 30 -2.54 9.47 6.79
N LEU A 31 -2.29 9.20 5.50
CA LEU A 31 -0.95 8.85 5.00
C LEU A 31 0.05 9.98 5.26
N LEU A 32 -0.35 11.24 5.05
CA LEU A 32 0.52 12.39 5.31
C LEU A 32 0.84 12.55 6.80
N PHE A 33 -0.17 12.44 7.67
CA PHE A 33 0.04 12.49 9.13
C PHE A 33 0.92 11.33 9.62
N MET A 34 0.73 10.12 9.08
CA MET A 34 1.57 8.95 9.35
C MET A 34 2.95 9.04 8.67
N ALA A 35 3.16 9.95 7.71
CA ALA A 35 4.46 10.17 7.10
C ALA A 35 5.37 11.10 7.92
N PHE A 36 4.80 11.88 8.85
CA PHE A 36 5.60 12.81 9.64
C PHE A 36 6.75 12.12 10.42
N PRO A 37 7.96 12.71 10.41
CA PRO A 37 9.12 12.11 11.07
C PRO A 37 8.95 12.15 12.59
N LEU A 38 9.26 11.06 13.29
CA LEU A 38 9.26 11.03 14.76
C LEU A 38 10.54 11.65 15.33
N ARG A 39 11.65 11.39 14.66
CA ARG A 39 13.00 11.74 15.11
C ARG A 39 13.72 12.53 14.04
N LYS A 40 14.80 13.18 14.45
CA LYS A 40 15.74 13.78 13.51
C LYS A 40 16.63 12.66 12.97
N THR A 41 16.72 12.53 11.66
CA THR A 41 17.66 11.59 11.04
C THR A 41 19.08 12.08 11.33
N GLU A 42 19.82 11.31 12.13
CA GLU A 42 21.23 11.58 12.42
C GLU A 42 22.12 11.11 11.26
N ALA A 43 23.33 11.66 11.16
CA ALA A 43 24.30 11.15 10.20
C ALA A 43 24.75 9.73 10.62
N PRO A 44 24.93 8.80 9.67
CA PRO A 44 25.45 7.48 9.97
C PRO A 44 26.82 7.58 10.63
N LYS A 45 27.03 6.84 11.74
CA LYS A 45 28.35 6.74 12.40
C LYS A 45 29.28 5.77 11.67
N GLU A 46 28.71 4.77 11.01
CA GLU A 46 29.40 3.80 10.17
C GLU A 46 29.19 4.12 8.69
N SER A 47 30.12 3.66 7.83
CA SER A 47 30.00 3.86 6.39
C SER A 47 28.83 3.04 5.83
N VAL A 48 27.68 3.70 5.67
CA VAL A 48 26.56 3.19 4.87
C VAL A 48 26.64 3.75 3.45
N PRO A 49 26.21 3.01 2.41
CA PRO A 49 26.22 3.52 1.04
C PRO A 49 25.46 4.84 0.92
N PRO A 50 25.96 5.80 0.11
CA PRO A 50 25.24 7.05 -0.13
C PRO A 50 23.87 6.73 -0.73
N GLY A 51 22.81 7.27 -0.12
CA GLY A 51 21.42 6.99 -0.53
C GLY A 51 20.76 5.79 0.17
N ALA A 52 21.44 5.10 1.09
CA ALA A 52 20.85 4.00 1.86
C ALA A 52 19.53 4.39 2.57
N GLY A 53 19.40 5.64 3.03
CA GLY A 53 18.15 6.10 3.65
C GLY A 53 16.98 6.29 2.67
N LEU A 54 17.26 6.83 1.49
CA LEU A 54 16.26 7.02 0.44
C LEU A 54 15.86 5.67 -0.14
N GLY A 55 16.85 4.85 -0.52
CA GLY A 55 16.65 3.50 -1.01
C GLY A 55 15.94 2.61 0.01
N GLY A 56 16.32 2.70 1.29
CA GLY A 56 15.65 1.98 2.38
C GLY A 56 14.17 2.36 2.53
N THR A 57 13.83 3.63 2.36
CA THR A 57 12.43 4.10 2.38
C THR A 57 11.64 3.56 1.19
N VAL A 58 12.24 3.58 -0.02
CA VAL A 58 11.61 3.03 -1.23
C VAL A 58 11.38 1.53 -1.09
N VAL A 59 12.38 0.78 -0.62
CA VAL A 59 12.29 -0.67 -0.41
C VAL A 59 11.23 -0.99 0.65
N ALA A 60 11.22 -0.28 1.77
CA ALA A 60 10.23 -0.48 2.82
C ALA A 60 8.80 -0.18 2.33
N GLY A 61 8.59 0.93 1.63
CA GLY A 61 7.30 1.24 1.01
C GLY A 61 6.86 0.21 -0.04
N ALA A 62 7.80 -0.28 -0.85
CA ALA A 62 7.56 -1.35 -1.82
C ALA A 62 7.14 -2.66 -1.14
N ILE A 63 7.81 -3.04 -0.05
CA ILE A 63 7.44 -4.22 0.77
C ILE A 63 6.01 -4.06 1.27
N GLY A 64 5.71 -2.92 1.88
CA GLY A 64 4.37 -2.62 2.40
C GLY A 64 3.29 -2.77 1.35
N PHE A 65 3.49 -2.15 0.19
CA PHE A 65 2.55 -2.26 -0.92
C PHE A 65 2.42 -3.70 -1.42
N GLY A 66 3.54 -4.44 -1.44
CA GLY A 66 3.63 -5.82 -1.88
C GLY A 66 2.83 -6.80 -1.01
N VAL A 67 2.68 -6.55 0.29
CA VAL A 67 1.87 -7.40 1.19
C VAL A 67 0.44 -7.55 0.66
N TRP A 68 -0.11 -6.48 0.09
CA TRP A 68 -1.44 -6.48 -0.51
C TRP A 68 -1.42 -6.84 -2.00
N ALA A 69 -0.50 -6.24 -2.76
CA ALA A 69 -0.50 -6.33 -4.22
C ALA A 69 -0.04 -7.69 -4.77
N ILE A 70 0.93 -8.35 -4.11
CA ILE A 70 1.49 -9.63 -4.59
C ILE A 70 0.42 -10.74 -4.54
N PRO A 71 -0.27 -10.98 -3.40
CA PRO A 71 -1.33 -11.97 -3.37
C PRO A 71 -2.42 -11.70 -4.40
N LEU A 72 -2.87 -10.44 -4.51
CA LEU A 72 -3.92 -10.08 -5.46
C LEU A 72 -3.48 -10.29 -6.92
N ALA A 73 -2.22 -9.96 -7.26
CA ALA A 73 -1.67 -10.20 -8.59
C ALA A 73 -1.59 -11.68 -8.95
N ILE A 74 -1.21 -12.54 -8.00
CA ILE A 74 -1.15 -14.01 -8.18
C ILE A 74 -2.55 -14.58 -8.42
N PHE A 75 -3.54 -14.11 -7.66
CA PHE A 75 -4.90 -14.63 -7.73
C PHE A 75 -5.76 -14.03 -8.85
N SER A 76 -5.42 -12.83 -9.33
CA SER A 76 -6.20 -12.10 -10.32
C SER A 76 -6.53 -12.87 -11.61
N PRO A 77 -5.62 -13.66 -12.22
CA PRO A 77 -5.92 -14.45 -13.41
C PRO A 77 -7.06 -15.47 -13.24
N PHE A 78 -7.27 -15.95 -12.01
CA PHE A 78 -8.16 -17.09 -11.71
C PHE A 78 -9.52 -16.68 -11.15
N LEU A 79 -9.66 -15.45 -10.68
CA LEU A 79 -10.78 -15.06 -9.83
C LEU A 79 -11.72 -14.02 -10.44
N ALA A 80 -11.68 -13.81 -11.76
CA ALA A 80 -12.60 -12.89 -12.42
C ALA A 80 -14.08 -13.21 -12.12
N SER A 81 -14.45 -14.49 -12.13
CA SER A 81 -15.82 -14.94 -11.81
C SER A 81 -16.16 -14.89 -10.31
N PHE A 82 -15.15 -14.85 -9.43
CA PHE A 82 -15.31 -14.79 -7.99
C PHE A 82 -15.03 -13.40 -7.41
N TRP A 83 -14.92 -12.38 -8.28
CA TRP A 83 -14.51 -11.04 -7.91
C TRP A 83 -15.33 -10.45 -6.73
N PRO A 84 -16.67 -10.54 -6.70
CA PRO A 84 -17.46 -10.08 -5.56
C PRO A 84 -17.06 -10.71 -4.22
N PHE A 85 -16.69 -12.00 -4.23
CA PHE A 85 -16.25 -12.71 -3.03
C PHE A 85 -14.84 -12.31 -2.60
N ILE A 86 -13.94 -12.01 -3.55
CA ILE A 86 -12.62 -11.43 -3.24
C ILE A 86 -12.79 -10.07 -2.59
N GLU A 87 -13.62 -9.19 -3.17
CA GLU A 87 -13.87 -7.87 -2.62
C GLU A 87 -14.40 -7.98 -1.19
N MET A 88 -15.31 -8.92 -0.94
CA MET A 88 -15.83 -9.18 0.39
C MET A 88 -14.73 -9.66 1.36
N PHE A 89 -13.87 -10.59 0.93
CA PHE A 89 -12.72 -11.03 1.73
C PHE A 89 -11.76 -9.87 2.04
N LEU A 90 -11.45 -9.03 1.06
CA LEU A 90 -10.62 -7.84 1.24
C LEU A 90 -11.25 -6.88 2.25
N MET A 91 -12.58 -6.72 2.25
CA MET A 91 -13.26 -5.88 3.24
C MET A 91 -13.24 -6.48 4.65
N PHE A 92 -13.35 -7.81 4.80
CA PHE A 92 -13.09 -8.44 6.10
C PHE A 92 -11.66 -8.23 6.57
N TRP A 93 -10.69 -8.34 5.66
CA TRP A 93 -9.29 -8.08 5.98
C TRP A 93 -9.06 -6.62 6.39
N LEU A 94 -9.67 -5.68 5.67
CA LEU A 94 -9.60 -4.26 6.01
C LEU A 94 -10.28 -3.96 7.35
N ALA A 95 -11.44 -4.56 7.63
CA ALA A 95 -12.12 -4.41 8.91
C ALA A 95 -11.24 -4.93 10.07
N TRP A 96 -10.56 -6.07 9.88
CA TRP A 96 -9.59 -6.60 10.82
C TRP A 96 -8.43 -5.61 11.05
N GLN A 97 -7.84 -5.09 9.98
CA GLN A 97 -6.74 -4.12 10.11
C GLN A 97 -7.20 -2.83 10.77
N GLY A 98 -8.40 -2.34 10.44
CA GLY A 98 -9.02 -1.20 11.08
C GLY A 98 -9.20 -1.43 12.60
N LEU A 99 -9.70 -2.60 12.97
CA LEU A 99 -9.85 -3.01 14.38
C LEU A 99 -8.51 -3.10 15.11
N SER A 100 -7.51 -3.74 14.47
CA SER A 100 -6.15 -3.84 15.00
C SER A 100 -5.57 -2.44 15.26
N LEU A 101 -5.75 -1.51 14.31
CA LEU A 101 -5.25 -0.16 14.42
C LEU A 101 -5.99 0.65 15.49
N ALA A 102 -7.32 0.50 15.59
CA ALA A 102 -8.15 1.18 16.58
C ALA A 102 -7.82 0.76 18.02
N ILE A 103 -7.55 -0.53 18.25
CA ILE A 103 -7.28 -1.05 19.60
C ILE A 103 -5.80 -0.90 19.96
N HIS A 104 -4.90 -1.26 19.04
CA HIS A 104 -3.47 -1.42 19.34
C HIS A 104 -2.58 -0.34 18.74
N GLY A 105 -3.12 0.56 17.90
CA GLY A 105 -2.35 1.58 17.20
C GLY A 105 -1.45 1.03 16.09
N LYS A 106 -1.53 -0.27 15.78
CA LYS A 106 -0.68 -0.97 14.83
C LYS A 106 -1.44 -2.06 14.08
N VAL A 107 -0.94 -2.41 12.90
CA VAL A 107 -1.43 -3.57 12.12
C VAL A 107 -0.48 -4.74 12.37
N HIS A 108 -0.95 -5.76 13.10
CA HIS A 108 -0.10 -6.85 13.58
C HIS A 108 0.64 -7.59 12.45
N GLU A 109 -0.04 -7.89 11.35
CA GLU A 109 0.59 -8.56 10.22
C GLU A 109 1.70 -7.73 9.57
N ILE A 110 1.51 -6.40 9.47
CA ILE A 110 2.48 -5.50 8.85
C ILE A 110 3.67 -5.28 9.77
N GLU A 111 3.42 -5.12 11.07
CA GLU A 111 4.47 -5.02 12.07
C GLU A 111 5.33 -6.29 12.06
N TRP A 112 4.70 -7.48 12.12
CA TRP A 112 5.40 -8.75 12.05
C TRP A 112 6.26 -8.88 10.78
N ILE A 113 5.71 -8.58 9.60
CA ILE A 113 6.46 -8.60 8.34
C ILE A 113 7.63 -7.60 8.40
N SER A 114 7.38 -6.39 8.88
CA SER A 114 8.40 -5.34 8.95
C SER A 114 9.56 -5.72 9.87
N THR A 115 9.28 -6.31 11.03
CA THR A 115 10.28 -6.74 12.01
C THR A 115 11.13 -7.87 11.42
N GLN A 116 10.48 -8.88 10.83
CA GLN A 116 11.17 -10.01 10.21
C GLN A 116 12.10 -9.59 9.07
N ILE A 117 11.71 -8.59 8.27
CA ILE A 117 12.57 -8.06 7.22
C ILE A 117 13.68 -7.20 7.80
N TYR A 118 13.34 -6.33 8.76
CA TYR A 118 14.29 -5.43 9.41
C TYR A 118 15.43 -6.19 10.07
N GLU A 119 15.14 -7.27 10.81
CA GLU A 119 16.14 -8.13 11.47
C GLU A 119 17.19 -8.71 10.51
N ARG A 120 16.83 -8.90 9.23
CA ARG A 120 17.71 -9.42 8.18
C ARG A 120 18.54 -8.35 7.49
N LEU A 121 18.30 -7.07 7.77
CA LEU A 121 19.07 -5.98 7.20
C LEU A 121 20.48 -5.93 7.81
N PRO A 122 21.48 -5.42 7.05
CA PRO A 122 22.84 -5.25 7.53
C PRO A 122 22.88 -4.47 8.86
N GLU A 123 23.74 -4.89 9.78
CA GLU A 123 23.85 -4.31 11.11
C GLU A 123 24.14 -2.80 11.06
N ALA A 124 25.04 -2.37 10.16
CA ALA A 124 25.33 -0.95 9.92
C ALA A 124 24.08 -0.13 9.56
N TYR A 125 23.13 -0.72 8.81
CA TYR A 125 21.86 -0.08 8.50
C TYR A 125 20.95 -0.02 9.72
N ARG A 126 20.81 -1.13 10.47
CA ARG A 126 19.97 -1.20 11.68
C ARG A 126 20.46 -0.29 12.81
N ASN A 127 21.78 -0.10 12.92
CA ASN A 127 22.38 0.81 13.89
C ASN A 127 22.10 2.28 13.58
N TRP A 128 21.86 2.60 12.30
CA TRP A 128 21.58 3.96 11.85
C TRP A 128 20.09 4.27 11.73
N ARG A 129 19.31 3.38 11.11
CA ARG A 129 17.87 3.55 10.88
C ARG A 129 17.08 2.62 11.76
N HIS A 130 16.38 3.18 12.74
CA HIS A 130 15.61 2.41 13.71
C HIS A 130 14.43 1.66 13.09
N GLU A 131 14.12 0.51 13.68
CA GLU A 131 13.01 -0.38 13.29
C GLU A 131 11.68 0.36 13.16
N VAL A 132 11.35 1.24 14.12
CA VAL A 132 10.09 2.02 14.10
C VAL A 132 9.96 2.89 12.84
N GLU A 133 11.06 3.45 12.34
CA GLU A 133 11.02 4.27 11.12
C GLU A 133 10.84 3.41 9.88
N PHE A 134 11.54 2.27 9.83
CA PHE A 134 11.38 1.28 8.76
C PHE A 134 9.95 0.70 8.73
N GLY A 135 9.43 0.27 9.88
CA GLY A 135 8.07 -0.24 10.03
C GLY A 135 7.01 0.78 9.61
N ARG A 136 7.20 2.07 9.91
CA ARG A 136 6.31 3.12 9.40
C ARG A 136 6.35 3.26 7.88
N ASP A 137 7.51 3.11 7.24
CA ASP A 137 7.58 3.13 5.77
C ASP A 137 6.86 1.94 5.15
N VAL A 138 7.00 0.76 5.74
CA VAL A 138 6.23 -0.44 5.35
C VAL A 138 4.74 -0.19 5.53
N LEU A 139 4.32 0.35 6.67
CA LEU A 139 2.92 0.68 6.94
C LEU A 139 2.36 1.70 5.94
N LEU A 140 3.12 2.75 5.60
CA LEU A 140 2.74 3.73 4.59
C LEU A 140 2.57 3.09 3.20
N GLY A 141 3.47 2.19 2.81
CA GLY A 141 3.36 1.44 1.57
C GLY A 141 2.11 0.56 1.52
N HIS A 142 1.80 -0.10 2.63
CA HIS A 142 0.61 -0.94 2.75
C HIS A 142 -0.69 -0.12 2.67
N TRP A 143 -0.75 1.04 3.34
CA TRP A 143 -1.89 1.94 3.23
C TRP A 143 -2.03 2.54 1.83
N LEU A 144 -0.91 2.84 1.17
CA LEU A 144 -0.92 3.27 -0.22
C LEU A 144 -1.56 2.20 -1.12
N ALA A 145 -1.34 0.91 -0.85
CA ALA A 145 -2.00 -0.16 -1.59
C ALA A 145 -3.53 -0.12 -1.42
N TRP A 146 -4.02 -0.04 -0.18
CA TRP A 146 -5.46 0.07 0.09
C TRP A 146 -6.10 1.28 -0.60
N ILE A 147 -5.47 2.45 -0.49
CA ILE A 147 -5.98 3.67 -1.11
C ILE A 147 -5.91 3.57 -2.64
N SER A 148 -4.85 2.98 -3.19
CA SER A 148 -4.76 2.74 -4.63
C SER A 148 -5.90 1.85 -5.12
N TRP A 149 -6.29 0.85 -4.34
CA TRP A 149 -7.41 -0.03 -4.68
C TRP A 149 -8.76 0.68 -4.59
N PHE A 150 -8.97 1.55 -3.60
CA PHE A 150 -10.21 2.34 -3.54
C PHE A 150 -10.38 3.29 -4.73
N VAL A 151 -9.29 3.93 -5.16
CA VAL A 151 -9.33 4.90 -6.27
C VAL A 151 -9.33 4.18 -7.63
N MET A 152 -8.56 3.10 -7.74
CA MET A 152 -8.36 2.33 -8.97
C MET A 152 -8.42 0.83 -8.67
N PRO A 153 -9.62 0.26 -8.42
CA PRO A 153 -9.76 -1.14 -7.98
C PRO A 153 -9.22 -2.17 -8.98
N LEU A 154 -9.12 -1.77 -10.24
CA LEU A 154 -8.68 -2.59 -11.35
C LEU A 154 -7.20 -2.42 -11.68
N LEU A 155 -6.45 -1.55 -11.00
CA LEU A 155 -5.04 -1.26 -11.30
C LEU A 155 -4.18 -2.53 -11.31
N ILE A 156 -4.22 -3.31 -10.22
CA ILE A 156 -3.48 -4.57 -10.11
C ILE A 156 -4.16 -5.71 -10.88
N PRO A 157 -5.48 -5.93 -10.77
CA PRO A 157 -6.15 -7.02 -11.49
C PRO A 157 -6.07 -6.92 -13.01
N GLN A 158 -6.30 -5.73 -13.58
CA GLN A 158 -6.21 -5.53 -15.04
C GLN A 158 -4.77 -5.30 -15.49
N GLY A 159 -3.98 -4.52 -14.74
CA GLY A 159 -2.60 -4.19 -15.14
C GLY A 159 -1.65 -5.39 -15.11
N ILE A 160 -1.96 -6.41 -14.32
CA ILE A 160 -1.09 -7.58 -14.12
C ILE A 160 -1.84 -8.87 -14.48
N GLY A 161 -3.02 -9.12 -13.91
CA GLY A 161 -3.71 -10.39 -14.11
C GLY A 161 -4.30 -10.57 -15.50
N ALA A 162 -5.00 -9.56 -16.04
CA ALA A 162 -5.52 -9.63 -17.40
C ALA A 162 -4.39 -9.71 -18.44
N ALA A 163 -3.28 -9.00 -18.21
CA ALA A 163 -2.09 -9.08 -19.06
C ALA A 163 -1.45 -10.48 -19.02
N ALA A 164 -1.35 -11.10 -17.83
CA ALA A 164 -0.82 -12.45 -17.65
C ALA A 164 -1.70 -13.51 -18.34
N SER A 165 -3.02 -13.38 -18.28
CA SER A 165 -3.97 -14.31 -18.90
C SER A 165 -4.06 -14.20 -20.42
N ALA A 166 -3.61 -13.09 -21.00
CA ALA A 166 -3.79 -12.81 -22.44
C ALA A 166 -2.80 -13.54 -23.35
N SER A 167 -1.56 -13.82 -22.89
CA SER A 167 -0.54 -14.50 -23.71
C SER A 167 0.64 -15.00 -22.87
N LEU A 168 1.43 -15.93 -23.42
CA LEU A 168 2.69 -16.38 -22.81
C LEU A 168 3.69 -15.22 -22.60
N THR A 169 3.74 -14.27 -23.55
CA THR A 169 4.55 -13.06 -23.42
C THR A 169 4.04 -12.16 -22.28
N GLY A 170 2.72 -12.02 -22.14
CA GLY A 170 2.09 -11.28 -21.03
C GLY A 170 2.40 -11.89 -19.67
N LEU A 171 2.42 -13.23 -19.57
CA LEU A 171 2.82 -13.95 -18.36
C LEU A 171 4.28 -13.63 -17.95
N LEU A 172 5.19 -13.49 -18.91
CA LEU A 172 6.59 -13.13 -18.64
C LEU A 172 6.76 -11.65 -18.26
N ILE A 173 5.93 -10.75 -18.81
CA ILE A 173 5.99 -9.30 -18.54
C ILE A 173 5.29 -8.95 -17.21
N ALA A 174 4.28 -9.70 -16.79
CA ALA A 174 3.49 -9.44 -15.59
C ALA A 174 4.34 -9.28 -14.29
N PRO A 175 5.34 -10.12 -13.99
CA PRO A 175 6.24 -9.92 -12.85
C PRO A 175 7.03 -8.63 -12.92
N PHE A 176 7.46 -8.21 -14.12
CA PHE A 176 8.18 -6.95 -14.32
C PHE A 176 7.26 -5.74 -14.08
N ASN A 177 6.02 -5.81 -14.57
CA ASN A 177 5.01 -4.78 -14.28
C ASN A 177 4.69 -4.71 -12.78
N LEU A 178 4.57 -5.85 -12.09
CA LEU A 178 4.39 -5.88 -10.64
C LEU A 178 5.56 -5.20 -9.93
N LEU A 179 6.79 -5.56 -10.30
CA LEU A 179 7.99 -4.94 -9.74
C LEU A 179 8.00 -3.41 -9.95
N LEU A 180 7.59 -2.94 -11.13
CA LEU A 180 7.51 -1.51 -11.42
C LEU A 180 6.46 -0.81 -10.53
N HIS A 181 5.30 -1.42 -10.30
CA HIS A 181 4.31 -0.89 -9.35
C HIS A 181 4.87 -0.82 -7.93
N LEU A 182 5.59 -1.85 -7.47
CA LEU A 182 6.23 -1.86 -6.15
C LEU A 182 7.25 -0.72 -6.02
N LEU A 183 8.10 -0.51 -7.03
CA LEU A 183 9.09 0.56 -7.03
C LEU A 183 8.45 1.95 -7.06
N VAL A 184 7.39 2.14 -7.86
CA VAL A 184 6.66 3.41 -7.91
C VAL A 184 5.95 3.68 -6.58
N ALA A 185 5.32 2.68 -5.97
CA ALA A 185 4.73 2.79 -4.64
C ALA A 185 5.78 3.19 -3.58
N GLY A 186 6.94 2.55 -3.59
CA GLY A 186 8.07 2.93 -2.74
C GLY A 186 8.55 4.37 -2.97
N GLY A 187 8.64 4.78 -4.24
CA GLY A 187 8.97 6.16 -4.62
C GLY A 187 7.95 7.17 -4.09
N LEU A 188 6.65 6.85 -4.15
CA LEU A 188 5.59 7.68 -3.59
C LEU A 188 5.68 7.80 -2.07
N VAL A 189 5.97 6.71 -1.37
CA VAL A 189 6.23 6.75 0.08
C VAL A 189 7.41 7.67 0.39
N LEU A 190 8.49 7.60 -0.39
CA LEU A 190 9.62 8.51 -0.25
C LEU A 190 9.20 9.98 -0.48
N MET A 191 8.42 10.26 -1.52
CA MET A 191 7.90 11.61 -1.76
C MET A 191 7.05 12.11 -0.60
N LEU A 192 6.16 11.27 -0.06
CA LEU A 192 5.36 11.60 1.12
C LEU A 192 6.24 11.91 2.32
N ARG A 193 7.32 11.15 2.54
CA ARG A 193 8.31 11.42 3.60
C ARG A 193 9.01 12.76 3.40
N VAL A 194 9.40 13.09 2.17
CA VAL A 194 10.03 14.37 1.86
C VAL A 194 9.07 15.53 2.13
N ILE A 195 7.83 15.45 1.63
CA ILE A 195 6.78 16.47 1.86
C ILE A 195 6.52 16.62 3.36
N ALA A 196 6.36 15.51 4.06
CA ALA A 196 6.17 15.46 5.50
C ALA A 196 7.33 16.09 6.28
N ALA A 197 8.57 15.96 5.79
CA ALA A 197 9.76 16.51 6.42
C ALA A 197 9.94 18.03 6.20
N VAL A 198 9.28 18.64 5.20
CA VAL A 198 9.41 20.08 4.89
C VAL A 198 9.09 20.96 6.11
N GLY A 199 8.10 20.58 6.91
CA GLY A 199 7.71 21.32 8.13
C GLY A 199 8.71 21.21 9.29
N GLY A 200 9.79 20.43 9.16
CA GLY A 200 10.91 20.39 10.08
C GLY A 200 10.49 20.08 11.53
N PRO A 201 10.78 20.95 12.51
CA PRO A 201 10.38 20.75 13.91
C PRO A 201 8.87 20.62 14.12
N PHE A 202 8.04 21.35 13.37
CA PHE A 202 6.59 21.29 13.51
C PHE A 202 6.03 19.94 13.08
N SER A 203 6.53 19.38 11.97
CA SER A 203 6.16 18.03 11.55
C SER A 203 6.51 16.99 12.61
N ARG A 204 7.69 17.12 13.25
CA ARG A 204 8.08 16.22 14.35
C ARG A 204 7.19 16.36 15.57
N MET A 205 6.85 17.59 15.94
CA MET A 205 5.95 17.85 17.05
C MET A 205 4.56 17.25 16.79
N ALA A 206 3.99 17.48 15.60
CA ALA A 206 2.74 16.89 15.17
C ALA A 206 2.80 15.35 15.14
N ALA A 207 3.91 14.77 14.66
CA ALA A 207 4.12 13.33 14.67
C ALA A 207 4.10 12.75 16.10
N ASN A 208 4.77 13.40 17.05
CA ASN A 208 4.86 12.93 18.42
C ASN A 208 3.52 13.04 19.18
N PHE A 209 2.74 14.10 18.92
CA PHE A 209 1.39 14.21 19.49
C PHE A 209 0.40 13.23 18.86
N GLY A 210 0.50 13.02 17.55
CA GLY A 210 -0.43 12.18 16.79
C GLY A 210 -0.02 10.71 16.69
N HIS A 211 1.14 10.31 17.22
CA HIS A 211 1.72 8.99 16.95
C HIS A 211 0.79 7.83 17.30
N GLU A 212 0.07 7.96 18.42
CA GLU A 212 -0.85 6.92 18.90
C GLU A 212 -2.28 7.16 18.40
N GLU A 213 -2.73 8.42 18.38
CA GLU A 213 -4.11 8.77 18.10
C GLU A 213 -4.46 8.73 16.61
N VAL A 214 -3.54 9.15 15.73
CA VAL A 214 -3.78 9.16 14.26
C VAL A 214 -4.01 7.75 13.73
N PRO A 215 -3.19 6.74 14.07
CA PRO A 215 -3.49 5.34 13.74
C PRO A 215 -4.84 4.90 14.28
N ARG A 216 -5.17 5.17 15.55
CA ARG A 216 -6.45 4.71 16.12
C ARG A 216 -7.66 5.30 15.42
N LEU A 217 -7.64 6.62 15.16
CA LEU A 217 -8.70 7.30 14.40
C LEU A 217 -8.82 6.76 12.98
N TRP A 218 -7.69 6.50 12.31
CA TRP A 218 -7.70 5.86 11.02
C TRP A 218 -8.34 4.47 11.09
N GLY A 219 -8.03 3.70 12.12
CA GLY A 219 -8.64 2.39 12.37
C GLY A 219 -10.17 2.46 12.44
N CYS A 220 -10.71 3.40 13.21
CA CYS A 220 -12.16 3.63 13.32
C CYS A 220 -12.81 3.95 11.97
N LEU A 221 -12.16 4.82 11.16
CA LEU A 221 -12.65 5.18 9.83
C LEU A 221 -12.67 3.97 8.88
N LEU A 222 -11.63 3.15 8.92
CA LEU A 222 -11.53 1.94 8.10
C LEU A 222 -12.59 0.90 8.45
N ILE A 223 -12.88 0.70 9.74
CA ILE A 223 -13.95 -0.20 10.19
C ILE A 223 -15.29 0.27 9.60
N GLY A 224 -15.62 1.56 9.73
CA GLY A 224 -16.86 2.12 9.18
C GLY A 224 -16.97 1.92 7.67
N MET A 225 -15.89 2.21 6.93
CA MET A 225 -15.84 2.02 5.48
C MET A 225 -15.98 0.54 5.08
N ALA A 226 -15.28 -0.37 5.76
CA ALA A 226 -15.36 -1.80 5.49
C ALA A 226 -16.77 -2.35 5.75
N LEU A 227 -17.39 -1.98 6.87
CA LEU A 227 -18.76 -2.40 7.20
C LEU A 227 -19.77 -1.92 6.16
N TRP A 228 -19.68 -0.66 5.74
CA TRP A 228 -20.53 -0.13 4.69
C TRP A 228 -20.36 -0.89 3.37
N TRP A 229 -19.13 -1.16 2.97
CA TRP A 229 -18.84 -1.86 1.73
C TRP A 229 -19.31 -3.32 1.76
N ILE A 230 -19.15 -4.02 2.90
CA ILE A 230 -19.67 -5.38 3.09
C ILE A 230 -21.19 -5.40 2.92
N LEU A 231 -21.91 -4.46 3.55
CA LEU A 231 -23.36 -4.36 3.41
C LEU A 231 -23.77 -4.18 1.94
N TRP A 232 -23.08 -3.29 1.22
CA TRP A 232 -23.32 -3.08 -0.21
C TRP A 232 -23.05 -4.34 -1.04
N LEU A 233 -21.95 -5.06 -0.76
CA LEU A 233 -21.61 -6.30 -1.47
C LEU A 233 -22.66 -7.39 -1.27
N VAL A 234 -23.12 -7.57 -0.03
CA VAL A 234 -24.14 -8.57 0.33
C VAL A 234 -25.48 -8.23 -0.33
N MET A 235 -25.91 -6.97 -0.31
CA MET A 235 -27.17 -6.53 -0.91
C MET A 235 -27.15 -6.50 -2.44
N GLY A 236 -25.98 -6.40 -3.06
CA GLY A 236 -25.81 -6.26 -4.50
C GLY A 236 -25.08 -7.44 -5.11
N PRO A 237 -23.78 -7.29 -5.48
CA PRO A 237 -23.04 -8.28 -6.28
C PRO A 237 -23.08 -9.71 -5.74
N VAL A 238 -22.88 -9.91 -4.43
CA VAL A 238 -22.84 -11.26 -3.82
C VAL A 238 -24.24 -11.84 -3.75
N GLY A 239 -25.21 -11.06 -3.29
CA GLY A 239 -26.61 -11.49 -3.25
C GLY A 239 -27.14 -11.89 -4.63
N ASN A 240 -26.87 -11.06 -5.65
CA ASN A 240 -27.25 -11.37 -7.02
C ASN A 240 -26.60 -12.64 -7.54
N THR A 241 -25.35 -12.94 -7.16
CA THR A 241 -24.65 -14.16 -7.60
C THR A 241 -25.16 -15.43 -6.89
N LEU A 242 -25.63 -15.32 -5.66
CA LEU A 242 -26.11 -16.45 -4.86
C LEU A 242 -27.60 -16.77 -5.06
N PHE A 243 -28.39 -15.77 -5.44
CA PHE A 243 -29.85 -15.86 -5.54
C PHE A 243 -30.41 -15.68 -6.96
N SER A 244 -29.55 -15.58 -7.98
CA SER A 244 -29.91 -15.70 -9.41
C SER A 244 -29.82 -17.15 -9.89
#